data_AF-W4K4U8-F1
#
_entry.id   AF-W4K4U8-F1
#
_cell.length_a   1.000
_cell.length_b   1.000
_cell.length_c   1.000
_cell.angle_alpha   90.00
_cell.angle_beta   90.00
_cell.angle_gamma   90.00
#
_symmetry.space_group_name_H-M   'P 1'
#
loop_
_entity.id
_entity.type
_entity.pdbx_description
1 polymer ?
#
loop_
_entity_poly.entity_id
_entity_poly.type
_entity_poly.pdbx_seq_one_letter_code
_entity_poly.pdbx_strand_id
1 'polypeptide(L)'
;MDPSRFVPKVRVEELMTIVRRMIQTKGQPHIVIREAVTQLLYISAVRWYTKSFTQKQLNAFATHASRYFELYLPTGSIEIAHTQRYTHRTGKSELCILATRPLAPGTVITELKGSMADLTEQEDQELKSADRRQPSGGIRRDFSVIHSKQLKKNHLFLGPARFVNHDCDNNCELFREGRYITFRVIRPIAVGEEVTAHYGDAYFGRGNRHCLCETCERNGVGG
;
A
#
# COMPACT_ATOMS: atom_id res chain seq x y z
N MET A 1 2.65 -2.22 -14.75
CA MET A 1 3.23 -0.94 -14.29
C MET A 1 4.02 -0.38 -15.45
N ASP A 2 3.31 -0.04 -16.52
CA ASP A 2 3.93 0.39 -17.77
C ASP A 2 3.82 1.92 -17.83
N PRO A 3 4.94 2.66 -17.68
CA PRO A 3 4.92 4.11 -17.70
C PRO A 3 4.53 4.69 -19.07
N SER A 4 4.53 3.88 -20.13
CA SER A 4 4.07 4.27 -21.46
C SER A 4 2.54 4.21 -21.60
N ARG A 5 1.85 3.62 -20.63
CA ARG A 5 0.40 3.41 -20.69
C ARG A 5 -0.35 4.69 -20.32
N PHE A 6 -1.15 5.19 -21.25
CA PHE A 6 -2.00 6.35 -21.01
C PHE A 6 -3.06 6.05 -19.95
N VAL A 7 -3.07 6.83 -18.87
CA VAL A 7 -4.11 6.80 -17.83
C VAL A 7 -4.94 8.07 -17.98
N PRO A 8 -6.27 7.96 -18.15
CA PRO A 8 -7.10 9.13 -18.34
C PRO A 8 -7.16 9.96 -17.05
N LYS A 9 -7.16 11.28 -17.20
CA LYS A 9 -7.29 12.20 -16.06
C LYS A 9 -8.75 12.22 -15.60
N VAL A 10 -8.93 12.05 -14.29
CA VAL A 10 -10.22 12.21 -13.61
C VAL A 10 -10.18 13.49 -12.80
N ARG A 11 -11.27 14.25 -12.77
CA ARG A 11 -11.39 15.42 -11.89
C ARG A 11 -11.46 14.96 -10.44
N VAL A 12 -10.63 15.56 -9.57
CA VAL A 12 -10.57 15.18 -8.16
C VAL A 12 -11.94 15.36 -7.49
N GLU A 13 -12.71 16.39 -7.89
CA GLU A 13 -14.03 16.67 -7.33
C GLU A 13 -15.05 15.54 -7.57
N GLU A 14 -14.96 14.85 -8.71
CA GLU A 14 -15.84 13.71 -9.02
C GLU A 14 -15.56 12.55 -8.05
N LEU A 15 -14.28 12.24 -7.83
CA LEU A 15 -13.86 11.21 -6.88
C LEU A 15 -14.26 11.57 -5.44
N MET A 16 -14.01 12.82 -5.04
CA MET A 16 -14.36 13.31 -3.70
C MET A 16 -15.87 13.27 -3.45
N THR A 17 -16.69 13.50 -4.49
CA THR A 17 -18.15 13.38 -4.38
C THR A 17 -18.58 11.95 -4.07
N ILE A 18 -17.97 10.95 -4.73
CA ILE A 18 -18.24 9.53 -4.46
C ILE A 18 -17.84 9.18 -3.03
N VAL A 19 -16.62 9.55 -2.60
CA VAL A 19 -16.11 9.24 -1.26
C VAL A 19 -16.97 9.91 -0.17
N ARG A 20 -17.31 11.19 -0.32
CA ARG A 20 -18.16 11.91 0.66
C ARG A 20 -19.55 11.27 0.77
N ARG A 21 -20.17 10.93 -0.36
CA ARG A 21 -21.47 10.23 -0.37
C ARG A 21 -21.35 8.87 0.31
N MET A 22 -20.29 8.11 0.03
CA MET A 22 -20.03 6.82 0.64
C MET A 22 -19.97 6.92 2.17
N ILE A 23 -19.21 7.89 2.70
CA ILE A 23 -19.05 8.13 4.14
C ILE A 23 -20.38 8.50 4.82
N GLN A 24 -21.23 9.27 4.15
CA GLN A 24 -22.52 9.73 4.68
C GLN A 24 -23.64 8.68 4.58
N THR A 25 -23.49 7.69 3.71
CA THR A 25 -24.52 6.69 3.45
C THR A 25 -24.56 5.67 4.59
N LYS A 26 -25.70 5.59 5.30
CA LYS A 26 -25.94 4.54 6.29
C LYS A 26 -26.20 3.21 5.58
N GLY A 27 -25.48 2.16 5.97
CA GLY A 27 -25.67 0.83 5.40
C GLY A 27 -24.56 -0.12 5.82
N GLN A 28 -24.68 -1.38 5.41
CA GLN A 28 -23.60 -2.34 5.62
C GLN A 28 -22.38 -1.94 4.78
N PRO A 29 -21.14 -1.94 5.35
CA PRO A 29 -19.95 -1.44 4.66
C PRO A 29 -19.75 -2.01 3.27
N HIS A 30 -19.95 -3.33 3.11
CA HIS A 30 -19.76 -4.00 1.82
C HIS A 30 -20.73 -3.51 0.72
N ILE A 31 -21.95 -3.10 1.08
CA ILE A 31 -22.96 -2.59 0.14
C ILE A 31 -22.56 -1.17 -0.30
N VAL A 32 -22.21 -0.33 0.68
CA VAL A 32 -21.85 1.07 0.47
C VAL A 32 -20.58 1.19 -0.38
N ILE A 33 -19.58 0.33 -0.16
CA ILE A 33 -18.36 0.26 -0.97
C ILE A 33 -18.65 -0.24 -2.38
N ARG A 34 -19.50 -1.27 -2.53
CA ARG A 34 -19.89 -1.77 -3.85
C ARG A 34 -20.53 -0.66 -4.68
N GLU A 35 -21.39 0.14 -4.07
CA GLU A 35 -22.03 1.29 -4.71
C GLU A 35 -21.02 2.38 -5.10
N ALA A 36 -20.05 2.69 -4.23
CA ALA A 36 -18.97 3.62 -4.55
C ALA A 36 -18.10 3.14 -5.73
N VAL A 37 -17.79 1.84 -5.79
CA VAL A 37 -17.07 1.24 -6.93
C VAL A 37 -17.91 1.30 -8.22
N THR A 38 -19.21 1.05 -8.13
CA THR A 38 -20.13 1.21 -9.26
C THR A 38 -20.09 2.65 -9.78
N GLN A 39 -20.20 3.65 -8.90
CA GLN A 39 -20.11 5.07 -9.28
C GLN A 39 -18.76 5.43 -9.90
N LEU A 40 -17.65 4.87 -9.38
CA LEU A 40 -16.32 5.04 -9.97
C LEU A 40 -16.28 4.54 -11.42
N LEU A 41 -16.88 3.38 -11.71
CA LEU A 41 -16.95 2.80 -13.05
C LEU A 41 -17.82 3.62 -14.02
N TYR A 42 -18.70 4.48 -13.52
CA TYR A 42 -19.51 5.38 -14.35
C TYR A 42 -18.80 6.68 -14.73
N ILE A 43 -17.70 7.06 -14.07
CA ILE A 43 -16.90 8.22 -14.46
C ILE A 43 -16.42 8.04 -15.90
N SER A 44 -16.67 9.02 -16.77
CA SER A 44 -16.39 8.93 -18.22
C SER A 44 -14.97 8.47 -18.54
N ALA A 45 -13.98 9.00 -17.83
CA ALA A 45 -12.57 8.62 -17.96
C ALA A 45 -12.32 7.15 -17.55
N VAL A 46 -12.87 6.70 -16.42
CA VAL A 46 -12.72 5.31 -15.95
C VAL A 46 -13.42 4.36 -16.89
N ARG A 47 -14.67 4.66 -17.28
CA ARG A 47 -15.45 3.88 -18.24
C ARG A 47 -14.73 3.75 -19.58
N TRP A 48 -14.09 4.81 -20.06
CA TRP A 48 -13.27 4.78 -21.27
C TRP A 48 -12.06 3.85 -21.09
N TYR A 49 -11.33 3.98 -19.98
CA TYR A 49 -10.17 3.14 -19.67
C TYR A 49 -10.52 1.65 -19.59
N THR A 50 -11.67 1.33 -18.99
CA THR A 50 -12.12 -0.04 -18.79
C THR A 50 -12.95 -0.59 -19.95
N LYS A 51 -13.15 0.17 -21.03
CA LYS A 51 -14.01 -0.23 -22.16
C LYS A 51 -13.57 -1.54 -22.82
N SER A 52 -12.27 -1.77 -22.91
CA SER A 52 -11.70 -2.98 -23.53
C SER A 52 -11.43 -4.11 -22.52
N PHE A 53 -11.84 -3.95 -21.26
CA PHE A 53 -11.56 -4.94 -20.23
C PHE A 53 -12.54 -6.11 -20.37
N THR A 54 -12.02 -7.32 -20.28
CA THR A 54 -12.82 -8.52 -20.05
C THR A 54 -13.54 -8.44 -18.70
N GLN A 55 -14.61 -9.22 -18.50
CA GLN A 55 -15.30 -9.28 -17.21
C GLN A 55 -14.35 -9.63 -16.05
N LYS A 56 -13.38 -10.52 -16.28
CA LYS A 56 -12.36 -10.88 -15.29
C LYS A 56 -11.49 -9.67 -14.90
N GLN A 57 -11.08 -8.87 -15.87
CA GLN A 57 -10.29 -7.65 -15.63
C GLN A 57 -11.11 -6.57 -14.92
N LEU A 58 -12.37 -6.38 -15.30
CA LEU A 58 -13.29 -5.47 -14.60
C LEU A 58 -13.48 -5.88 -13.14
N ASN A 59 -13.69 -7.16 -12.87
CA ASN A 59 -13.82 -7.68 -11.50
C ASN A 59 -12.54 -7.46 -10.68
N ALA A 60 -11.36 -7.66 -11.30
CA ALA A 60 -10.08 -7.40 -10.65
C ALA A 60 -9.88 -5.90 -10.34
N PHE A 61 -10.24 -5.01 -11.28
CA PHE A 61 -10.22 -3.57 -11.08
C PHE A 61 -11.14 -3.15 -9.93
N ALA A 62 -12.40 -3.60 -9.96
CA ALA A 62 -13.39 -3.32 -8.93
C ALA A 62 -12.94 -3.80 -7.54
N THR A 63 -12.38 -5.01 -7.46
CA THR A 63 -11.82 -5.57 -6.21
C THR A 63 -10.59 -4.79 -5.72
N HIS A 64 -9.81 -4.20 -6.62
CA HIS A 64 -8.69 -3.36 -6.22
C HIS A 64 -9.14 -1.98 -5.73
N ALA A 65 -10.09 -1.36 -6.45
CA ALA A 65 -10.69 -0.09 -6.06
C ALA A 65 -11.40 -0.19 -4.69
N SER A 66 -12.12 -1.28 -4.42
CA SER A 66 -12.82 -1.47 -3.15
C SER A 66 -11.88 -1.38 -1.94
N ARG A 67 -10.65 -1.91 -2.05
CA ARG A 67 -9.65 -1.85 -0.96
C ARG A 67 -9.26 -0.41 -0.60
N TYR A 68 -9.22 0.50 -1.58
CA TYR A 68 -8.95 1.91 -1.31
C TYR A 68 -10.17 2.62 -0.72
N PHE A 69 -11.40 2.26 -1.13
CA PHE A 69 -12.61 2.78 -0.51
C PHE A 69 -12.75 2.35 0.96
N GLU A 70 -12.32 1.13 1.31
CA GLU A 70 -12.33 0.64 2.70
C GLU A 70 -11.58 1.55 3.68
N LEU A 71 -10.51 2.22 3.24
CA LEU A 71 -9.74 3.16 4.05
C LEU A 71 -10.57 4.35 4.57
N TYR A 72 -11.62 4.73 3.86
CA TYR A 72 -12.43 5.90 4.18
C TYR A 72 -13.69 5.54 4.98
N LEU A 73 -13.89 4.27 5.35
CA LEU A 73 -14.99 3.93 6.24
C LEU A 73 -14.83 4.65 7.59
N PRO A 74 -15.92 5.18 8.18
CA PRO A 74 -15.86 5.85 9.51
C PRO A 74 -15.33 4.94 10.63
N THR A 75 -15.40 3.63 10.44
CA THR A 75 -14.89 2.64 11.38
C THR A 75 -13.38 2.43 11.28
N GLY A 76 -12.73 2.99 10.26
CA GLY A 76 -11.29 2.87 10.03
C GLY A 76 -10.44 3.37 11.22
N SER A 77 -9.22 2.85 11.27
CA SER A 77 -8.26 3.03 12.36
C SER A 77 -6.89 3.52 11.87
N ILE A 78 -6.78 3.78 10.57
CA ILE A 78 -5.57 4.26 9.91
C ILE A 78 -5.90 5.33 8.86
N GLU A 79 -4.87 6.07 8.43
CA GLU A 79 -4.92 6.95 7.26
C GLU A 79 -3.61 6.89 6.48
N ILE A 80 -3.67 7.26 5.18
CA ILE A 80 -2.48 7.49 4.38
C ILE A 80 -2.05 8.95 4.60
N ALA A 81 -0.80 9.16 5.01
CA ALA A 81 -0.22 10.47 5.22
C ALA A 81 1.07 10.66 4.42
N HIS A 82 1.60 11.88 4.43
CA HIS A 82 2.89 12.19 3.83
C HIS A 82 4.03 11.99 4.84
N THR A 83 5.17 11.49 4.38
CA THR A 83 6.42 11.46 5.14
C THR A 83 7.55 12.10 4.32
N GLN A 84 8.41 12.83 5.02
CA GLN A 84 9.61 13.47 4.46
C GLN A 84 10.89 12.72 4.83
N ARG A 85 10.79 11.65 5.63
CA ARG A 85 11.94 10.90 6.17
C ARG A 85 12.93 10.48 5.08
N TYR A 86 12.42 10.02 3.94
CA TYR A 86 13.24 9.48 2.85
C TYR A 86 13.54 10.51 1.74
N THR A 87 13.00 11.73 1.84
CA THR A 87 13.05 12.72 0.75
C THR A 87 14.47 13.12 0.37
N HIS A 88 15.41 13.15 1.33
CA HIS A 88 16.81 13.45 1.05
C HIS A 88 17.51 12.41 0.14
N ARG A 89 17.00 11.17 0.08
CA ARG A 89 17.46 10.15 -0.87
C ARG A 89 16.60 10.07 -2.12
N THR A 90 15.28 10.17 -1.99
CA THR A 90 14.36 9.93 -3.11
C THR A 90 14.07 11.18 -3.93
N GLY A 91 14.34 12.36 -3.39
CA GLY A 91 14.04 13.65 -4.02
C GLY A 91 12.55 13.97 -4.10
N LYS A 92 11.68 13.19 -3.44
CA LYS A 92 10.22 13.35 -3.46
C LYS A 92 9.60 13.15 -2.07
N SER A 93 8.40 13.68 -1.86
CA SER A 93 7.58 13.34 -0.69
C SER A 93 7.04 11.92 -0.86
N GLU A 94 7.30 11.07 0.13
CA GLU A 94 6.77 9.71 0.18
C GLU A 94 5.48 9.66 1.02
N LEU A 95 4.86 8.49 1.07
CA LEU A 95 3.66 8.24 1.86
C LEU A 95 3.97 7.27 3.01
N CYS A 96 3.16 7.35 4.06
CA CYS A 96 3.17 6.44 5.20
C CYS A 96 1.74 6.10 5.63
N ILE A 97 1.60 5.14 6.53
CA ILE A 97 0.34 4.82 7.20
C ILE A 97 0.42 5.28 8.65
N LEU A 98 -0.50 6.13 9.09
CA LEU A 98 -0.60 6.56 10.49
C LEU A 98 -1.82 5.93 11.15
N ALA A 99 -1.70 5.61 12.44
CA ALA A 99 -2.84 5.17 13.24
C ALA A 99 -3.72 6.38 13.62
N THR A 100 -5.02 6.29 13.38
CA THR A 100 -6.01 7.32 13.78
C THR A 100 -6.71 6.99 15.10
N ARG A 101 -6.43 5.80 15.65
CA ARG A 101 -6.91 5.30 16.95
C ARG A 101 -5.80 4.49 17.62
N PRO A 102 -5.80 4.35 18.96
CA PRO A 102 -4.87 3.43 19.62
C PRO A 102 -5.09 2.00 19.13
N LEU A 103 -4.02 1.32 18.73
CA LEU A 103 -4.06 -0.08 18.30
C LEU A 103 -3.34 -0.97 19.32
N ALA A 104 -4.05 -1.97 19.83
CA ALA A 104 -3.49 -2.92 20.80
C ALA A 104 -2.77 -4.08 20.09
N PRO A 105 -1.77 -4.71 20.72
CA PRO A 105 -1.18 -5.96 20.23
C PRO A 105 -2.25 -7.01 19.94
N GLY A 106 -2.10 -7.72 18.81
CA GLY A 106 -3.06 -8.69 18.30
C GLY A 106 -4.15 -8.09 17.41
N THR A 107 -4.31 -6.76 17.36
CA THR A 107 -5.26 -6.10 16.45
C THR A 107 -4.89 -6.39 15.00
N VAL A 108 -5.87 -6.83 14.20
CA VAL A 108 -5.72 -6.99 12.75
C VAL A 108 -6.28 -5.74 12.07
N ILE A 109 -5.45 -5.05 11.29
CA ILE A 109 -5.83 -3.80 10.61
C ILE A 109 -6.57 -4.15 9.32
N THR A 110 -7.87 -4.41 9.42
CA THR A 110 -8.65 -5.04 8.33
C THR A 110 -8.67 -4.25 7.02
N GLU A 111 -8.59 -2.93 7.07
CA GLU A 111 -8.61 -2.00 5.93
C GLU A 111 -7.25 -1.88 5.21
N LEU A 112 -6.16 -2.33 5.82
CA LEU A 112 -4.80 -2.24 5.27
C LEU A 112 -4.46 -3.43 4.36
N LYS A 113 -5.33 -3.67 3.37
CA LYS A 113 -5.26 -4.87 2.53
C LYS A 113 -4.21 -4.76 1.42
N GLY A 114 -3.48 -5.84 1.23
CA GLY A 114 -2.63 -6.08 0.07
C GLY A 114 -3.24 -7.11 -0.89
N SER A 115 -3.04 -6.91 -2.19
CA SER A 115 -3.11 -8.01 -3.15
C SER A 115 -1.77 -8.75 -3.15
N MET A 116 -1.80 -10.09 -3.13
CA MET A 116 -0.65 -10.91 -3.51
C MET A 116 -0.68 -11.15 -5.03
N ALA A 117 0.41 -10.84 -5.69
CA ALA A 117 0.76 -11.44 -6.97
C ALA A 117 2.04 -12.24 -6.76
N ASP A 118 2.01 -13.53 -7.10
CA ASP A 118 3.22 -14.33 -7.17
C ASP A 118 4.01 -13.85 -8.39
N LEU A 119 5.21 -13.32 -8.16
CA LEU A 119 6.12 -12.95 -9.21
C LEU A 119 6.91 -14.18 -9.64
N THR A 120 7.02 -14.40 -10.94
CA THR A 120 8.03 -15.31 -11.50
C THR A 120 9.43 -14.75 -11.24
N GLU A 121 10.46 -15.59 -11.29
CA GLU A 121 11.86 -15.13 -11.14
C GLU A 121 12.24 -14.10 -12.19
N GLN A 122 11.72 -14.24 -13.41
CA GLN A 122 11.93 -13.27 -14.49
C GLN A 122 11.26 -11.93 -14.17
N GLU A 123 10.01 -11.91 -13.70
CA GLU A 123 9.33 -10.68 -13.30
C GLU A 123 10.02 -10.02 -12.11
N ASP A 124 10.49 -10.79 -11.11
CA ASP A 124 11.29 -10.27 -9.99
C ASP A 124 12.62 -9.66 -10.46
N GLN A 125 13.30 -10.29 -11.43
CA GLN A 125 14.51 -9.74 -12.05
C GLN A 125 14.24 -8.50 -12.91
N GLU A 126 13.14 -8.44 -13.66
CA GLU A 126 12.72 -7.27 -14.43
C GLU A 126 12.39 -6.09 -13.52
N LEU A 127 11.67 -6.33 -12.42
CA LEU A 127 11.37 -5.32 -11.41
C LEU A 127 12.64 -4.82 -10.71
N LYS A 128 13.60 -5.72 -10.43
CA LYS A 128 14.91 -5.36 -9.86
C LYS A 128 15.86 -4.68 -10.86
N SER A 129 15.72 -4.92 -12.16
CA SER A 129 16.62 -4.36 -13.18
C SER A 129 16.15 -3.01 -13.71
N ALA A 130 14.85 -2.74 -13.70
CA ALA A 130 14.30 -1.38 -13.87
C ALA A 130 14.82 -0.41 -12.79
N ASP A 131 15.15 -0.93 -11.60
CA ASP A 131 15.79 -0.24 -10.46
C ASP A 131 17.22 0.26 -10.77
N ARG A 132 17.98 -0.48 -11.60
CA ARG A 132 19.42 -0.22 -11.85
C ARG A 132 19.71 0.77 -12.97
N ARG A 133 18.71 1.17 -13.77
CA ARG A 133 18.91 1.97 -14.99
C ARG A 133 18.83 3.49 -14.78
N GLN A 134 18.70 3.99 -13.56
CA GLN A 134 18.77 5.43 -13.28
C GLN A 134 20.09 5.84 -12.58
N PRO A 135 20.82 6.84 -13.12
CA PRO A 135 22.14 7.24 -12.62
C PRO A 135 22.11 7.91 -11.22
N SER A 136 20.94 8.17 -10.66
CA SER A 136 20.75 8.85 -9.37
C SER A 136 20.60 7.90 -8.16
N GLY A 137 20.68 6.57 -8.32
CA GLY A 137 20.59 5.63 -7.19
C GLY A 137 19.27 5.69 -6.39
N GLY A 138 18.26 6.40 -6.92
CA GLY A 138 16.96 6.54 -6.31
C GLY A 138 16.08 5.33 -6.61
N ILE A 139 15.58 4.70 -5.56
CA ILE A 139 14.63 3.58 -5.60
C ILE A 139 13.32 4.12 -6.19
N ARG A 140 13.12 4.02 -7.50
CA ARG A 140 11.83 4.35 -8.13
C ARG A 140 10.90 3.14 -8.06
N ARG A 141 10.69 2.63 -6.85
CA ARG A 141 9.67 1.62 -6.59
C ARG A 141 8.37 2.30 -6.21
N ASP A 142 7.40 2.25 -7.11
CA ASP A 142 6.01 2.52 -6.78
C ASP A 142 5.33 1.27 -6.19
N PHE A 143 6.05 0.44 -5.44
CA PHE A 143 5.55 -0.81 -4.85
C PHE A 143 6.49 -1.35 -3.78
N SER A 144 5.92 -1.89 -2.70
CA SER A 144 6.69 -2.55 -1.65
C SER A 144 6.79 -4.05 -1.97
N VAL A 145 8.01 -4.57 -2.00
CA VAL A 145 8.25 -6.02 -2.06
C VAL A 145 8.66 -6.44 -0.66
N ILE A 146 7.89 -7.29 0.01
CA ILE A 146 8.24 -7.77 1.34
C ILE A 146 8.55 -9.26 1.25
N HIS A 147 9.65 -9.66 1.88
CA HIS A 147 10.01 -11.06 1.97
C HIS A 147 9.22 -11.74 3.09
N SER A 148 8.36 -12.71 2.74
CA SER A 148 7.68 -13.52 3.75
C SER A 148 8.60 -14.64 4.22
N LYS A 149 9.07 -14.57 5.48
CA LYS A 149 9.87 -15.66 6.09
C LYS A 149 9.07 -16.97 6.17
N GLN A 150 7.76 -16.89 6.41
CA GLN A 150 6.87 -18.07 6.51
C GLN A 150 6.67 -18.78 5.16
N LEU A 151 6.61 -18.03 4.06
CA LEU A 151 6.38 -18.59 2.72
C LEU A 151 7.65 -18.71 1.87
N LYS A 152 8.80 -18.23 2.38
CA LYS A 152 10.10 -18.16 1.69
C LYS A 152 10.02 -17.52 0.29
N LYS A 153 9.12 -16.56 0.10
CA LYS A 153 8.87 -15.90 -1.19
C LYS A 153 8.79 -14.38 -1.05
N ASN A 154 9.19 -13.69 -2.11
CA ASN A 154 8.99 -12.25 -2.26
C ASN A 154 7.56 -12.01 -2.71
N HIS A 155 6.83 -11.17 -2.00
CA HIS A 155 5.47 -10.80 -2.38
C HIS A 155 5.44 -9.34 -2.81
N LEU A 156 4.85 -9.11 -3.99
CA LEU A 156 4.53 -7.77 -4.47
C LEU A 156 3.30 -7.26 -3.70
N PHE A 157 3.46 -6.20 -2.92
CA PHE A 157 2.34 -5.52 -2.27
C PHE A 157 1.78 -4.44 -3.19
N LEU A 158 0.52 -4.63 -3.58
CA LEU A 158 -0.32 -3.63 -4.23
C LEU A 158 -1.50 -3.29 -3.32
N GLY A 159 -2.10 -2.13 -3.54
CA GLY A 159 -3.21 -1.64 -2.71
C GLY A 159 -2.69 -0.87 -1.49
N PRO A 160 -3.54 -0.52 -0.52
CA PRO A 160 -3.16 0.28 0.65
C PRO A 160 -1.92 -0.20 1.40
N ALA A 161 -1.74 -1.52 1.52
CA ALA A 161 -0.59 -2.14 2.19
C ALA A 161 0.77 -1.69 1.64
N ARG A 162 0.85 -1.19 0.40
CA ARG A 162 2.10 -0.72 -0.22
C ARG A 162 2.70 0.53 0.44
N PHE A 163 1.93 1.24 1.27
CA PHE A 163 2.39 2.47 1.93
C PHE A 163 2.90 2.23 3.36
N VAL A 164 2.85 0.99 3.84
CA VAL A 164 3.48 0.63 5.12
C VAL A 164 4.97 0.64 4.93
N ASN A 165 5.69 1.53 5.63
CA ASN A 165 7.13 1.64 5.52
C ASN A 165 7.87 0.61 6.36
N HIS A 166 9.18 0.51 6.12
CA HIS A 166 10.04 -0.35 6.88
C HIS A 166 10.54 0.31 8.15
N ASP A 167 10.51 -0.44 9.26
CA ASP A 167 11.35 -0.17 10.43
C ASP A 167 12.03 -1.46 10.90
N CYS A 168 13.26 -1.36 11.39
CA CYS A 168 14.01 -2.49 11.95
C CYS A 168 13.45 -2.95 13.30
N ASP A 169 12.75 -2.07 14.02
CA ASP A 169 11.94 -2.34 15.21
C ASP A 169 10.45 -2.05 14.91
N ASN A 170 9.91 -2.79 13.93
CA ASN A 170 8.57 -2.60 13.41
C ASN A 170 7.46 -2.85 14.45
N ASN A 171 6.30 -2.22 14.28
CA ASN A 171 5.13 -2.45 15.14
C ASN A 171 4.06 -3.39 14.58
N CYS A 172 4.16 -3.75 13.30
CA CYS A 172 3.23 -4.66 12.65
C CYS A 172 3.95 -5.77 11.91
N GLU A 173 3.38 -6.97 11.92
CA GLU A 173 3.82 -8.09 11.09
C GLU A 173 2.82 -8.40 9.99
N LEU A 174 3.30 -8.99 8.90
CA LEU A 174 2.42 -9.47 7.83
C LEU A 174 1.55 -10.62 8.35
N PHE A 175 0.26 -10.48 8.12
CA PHE A 175 -0.75 -11.45 8.53
C PHE A 175 -1.59 -11.86 7.33
N ARG A 176 -1.74 -13.16 7.11
CA ARG A 176 -2.56 -13.70 6.03
C ARG A 176 -3.94 -14.08 6.56
N GLU A 177 -4.97 -13.40 6.07
CA GLU A 177 -6.37 -13.70 6.39
C GLU A 177 -7.07 -14.23 5.14
N GLY A 178 -7.17 -15.56 5.05
CA GLY A 178 -7.74 -16.25 3.90
C GLY A 178 -7.00 -15.92 2.58
N ARG A 179 -7.66 -15.12 1.73
CA ARG A 179 -7.17 -14.77 0.38
C ARG A 179 -6.41 -13.44 0.32
N TYR A 180 -6.35 -12.66 1.40
CA TYR A 180 -5.68 -11.36 1.41
C TYR A 180 -4.56 -11.34 2.46
N ILE A 181 -3.56 -10.49 2.22
CA ILE A 181 -2.57 -10.13 3.24
C ILE A 181 -3.01 -8.81 3.86
N THR A 182 -2.83 -8.71 5.17
CA THR A 182 -2.95 -7.49 5.95
C THR A 182 -1.84 -7.46 7.00
N PHE A 183 -1.96 -6.60 8.01
CA PHE A 183 -1.02 -6.46 9.10
C PHE A 183 -1.67 -6.74 10.44
N ARG A 184 -0.93 -7.43 11.30
CA ARG A 184 -1.27 -7.63 12.70
C ARG A 184 -0.31 -6.82 13.57
N VAL A 185 -0.87 -6.10 14.52
CA VAL A 185 -0.14 -5.28 15.48
C VAL A 185 0.58 -6.19 16.47
N ILE A 186 1.89 -5.99 16.66
CA ILE A 186 2.73 -6.79 17.58
C ILE A 186 3.18 -6.00 18.82
N ARG A 187 3.13 -4.66 18.77
CA ARG A 187 3.32 -3.76 19.92
C ARG A 187 2.29 -2.63 19.89
N PRO A 188 1.92 -2.01 21.02
CA PRO A 188 0.95 -0.92 21.02
C PRO A 188 1.34 0.20 20.06
N ILE A 189 0.36 0.75 19.34
CA ILE A 189 0.54 1.88 18.41
C ILE A 189 -0.34 3.03 18.87
N ALA A 190 0.26 4.19 19.15
CA ALA A 190 -0.47 5.38 19.56
C ALA A 190 -1.13 6.11 18.38
N VAL A 191 -2.09 6.99 18.66
CA VAL A 191 -2.66 7.88 17.63
C VAL A 191 -1.55 8.77 17.07
N GLY A 192 -1.44 8.82 15.75
CA GLY A 192 -0.40 9.54 15.02
C GLY A 192 0.92 8.77 14.85
N GLU A 193 1.07 7.60 15.49
CA GLU A 193 2.25 6.75 15.27
C GLU A 193 2.16 6.04 13.92
N GLU A 194 3.29 5.89 13.25
CA GLU A 194 3.40 5.24 11.95
C GLU A 194 3.26 3.71 12.09
N VAL A 195 2.43 3.10 11.26
CA VAL A 195 2.36 1.65 11.09
C VAL A 195 3.54 1.21 10.20
N THR A 196 4.41 0.37 10.76
CA THR A 196 5.66 -0.08 10.13
C THR A 196 5.76 -1.60 10.11
N ALA A 197 6.49 -2.14 9.14
CA ALA A 197 6.71 -3.58 9.01
C ALA A 197 8.18 -3.91 8.73
N HIS A 198 8.58 -5.15 8.99
CA HIS A 198 9.92 -5.61 8.64
C HIS A 198 9.96 -6.16 7.20
N TYR A 199 10.70 -5.51 6.30
CA TYR A 199 10.75 -5.91 4.88
C TYR A 199 11.62 -7.16 4.62
N GLY A 200 12.59 -7.41 5.49
CA GLY A 200 13.58 -8.48 5.36
C GLY A 200 14.97 -8.03 5.82
N ASP A 201 15.82 -8.98 6.22
CA ASP A 201 17.09 -8.69 6.92
C ASP A 201 18.17 -8.07 6.01
N ALA A 202 17.94 -8.09 4.69
CA ALA A 202 18.86 -7.57 3.69
C ALA A 202 18.16 -6.79 2.57
N TYR A 203 16.99 -6.20 2.86
CA TYR A 203 16.23 -5.43 1.87
C TYR A 203 17.01 -4.18 1.43
N PHE A 204 17.59 -3.47 2.40
CA PHE A 204 18.41 -2.28 2.17
C PHE A 204 19.92 -2.63 2.18
N GLY A 205 20.31 -3.63 1.38
CA GLY A 205 21.66 -4.19 1.37
C GLY A 205 21.93 -5.17 2.50
N ARG A 206 23.11 -5.82 2.50
CA ARG A 206 23.46 -6.84 3.50
C ARG A 206 23.32 -6.27 4.92
N GLY A 207 22.51 -6.94 5.75
CA GLY A 207 22.24 -6.51 7.13
C GLY A 207 21.53 -5.16 7.22
N ASN A 208 20.75 -4.78 6.21
CA ASN A 208 20.07 -3.48 6.13
C ASN A 208 20.98 -2.26 6.33
N ARG A 209 22.25 -2.37 5.90
CA ARG A 209 23.26 -1.32 6.05
C ARG A 209 22.96 0.01 5.34
N HIS A 210 21.94 0.06 4.49
CA HIS A 210 21.47 1.29 3.83
C HIS A 210 20.05 1.69 4.28
N CYS A 211 19.55 1.12 5.38
CA CYS A 211 18.23 1.40 5.93
C CYS A 211 18.18 2.81 6.53
N LEU A 212 17.06 3.49 6.31
CA LEU A 212 16.81 4.88 6.75
C LEU A 212 15.62 4.97 7.72
N CYS A 213 15.29 3.86 8.39
CA CYS A 213 14.21 3.85 9.37
C CYS A 213 14.59 4.59 10.65
N GLU A 214 13.60 4.97 11.45
CA GLU A 214 13.81 5.74 12.69
C GLU A 214 14.67 4.94 13.69
N THR A 215 14.49 3.63 13.74
CA THR A 215 15.31 2.77 14.62
C THR A 215 16.79 2.75 14.22
N CYS A 216 17.09 2.72 12.93
CA CYS A 216 18.46 2.82 12.43
C CYS A 216 19.07 4.19 12.79
N GLU A 217 18.33 5.26 12.54
CA GLU A 217 18.70 6.65 12.88
C GLU A 217 19.06 6.78 14.37
N ARG A 218 18.19 6.31 15.28
CA ARG A 218 18.42 6.35 16.73
C ARG A 218 19.63 5.54 17.18
N ASN A 219 19.92 4.44 16.50
CA ASN A 219 21.04 3.55 16.83
C ASN A 219 22.36 3.96 16.16
N GLY A 220 22.38 4.99 15.32
CA GLY A 220 23.57 5.40 14.57
C GLY A 220 24.07 4.34 13.58
N VAL A 221 23.16 3.53 13.05
CA VAL A 221 23.43 2.49 12.04
C VAL A 221 22.58 2.72 10.80
N GLY A 222 22.82 1.97 9.73
CA GLY A 222 22.06 2.13 8.48
C GLY A 222 22.71 3.13 7.52
N GLY A 223 21.90 3.74 6.67
CA GLY A 223 22.33 4.60 5.56
C GLY A 223 22.21 6.09 5.80
#